data_AF-A0A544UWI4-F1
#
_entry.id   AF-A0A544UWI4-F1
#
_cell.length_a   1.000
_cell.length_b   1.000
_cell.length_c   1.000
_cell.angle_alpha   90.00
_cell.angle_beta   90.00
_cell.angle_gamma   90.00
#
_symmetry.space_group_name_H-M   'P 1'
#
loop_
_entity.id
_entity.type
_entity.pdbx_description
1 polymer ?
#
loop_
_entity_poly.entity_id
_entity_poly.type
_entity_poly.pdbx_seq_one_letter_code
_entity_poly.pdbx_strand_id
1 'polypeptide(L)'
;MDNVIDFIAKKKEREERQRTQDLERYVATQCNFHQPENIDALVDGKMIEVKDHTLFLGFLSILNDKKIDPLDIFQDVFTLAPAHFEMSYNMKWWSVVQLAFTFLTILKENEPHTYADFLGL
;
A
#
# COMPACT_ATOMS: atom_id res chain seq x y z
N MET A 1 -13.85 25.15 -27.96
CA MET A 1 -14.52 24.15 -27.10
C MET A 1 -13.52 23.28 -26.35
N ASP A 2 -12.26 23.72 -26.19
CA ASP A 2 -11.20 22.95 -25.49
C ASP A 2 -11.02 23.32 -24.01
N ASN A 3 -11.41 24.52 -23.58
CA ASN A 3 -11.14 25.01 -22.22
C ASN A 3 -12.02 24.37 -21.13
N VAL A 4 -13.23 23.89 -21.47
CA VAL A 4 -14.14 23.27 -20.49
C VAL A 4 -13.70 21.84 -20.17
N ILE A 5 -13.22 21.10 -21.19
CA ILE A 5 -12.66 19.76 -21.01
C ILE A 5 -11.38 19.84 -20.17
N ASP A 6 -10.51 20.84 -20.43
CA ASP A 6 -9.29 21.07 -19.66
C ASP A 6 -9.58 21.47 -18.19
N PHE A 7 -10.60 22.29 -17.93
CA PHE A 7 -11.01 22.62 -16.55
C PHE A 7 -11.54 21.43 -15.77
N ILE A 8 -12.43 20.61 -16.37
CA ILE A 8 -12.98 19.42 -15.72
C ILE A 8 -11.87 18.38 -15.46
N ALA A 9 -10.97 18.17 -16.43
CA ALA A 9 -9.84 17.26 -16.29
C ALA A 9 -8.90 17.70 -15.15
N LYS A 10 -8.51 18.98 -15.11
CA LYS A 10 -7.67 19.55 -14.03
C LYS A 10 -8.34 19.46 -12.67
N LYS A 11 -9.65 19.71 -12.59
CA LYS A 11 -10.40 19.58 -11.33
C LYS A 11 -10.38 18.13 -10.84
N LYS A 12 -10.67 17.17 -11.73
CA LYS A 12 -10.66 15.74 -11.41
C LYS A 12 -9.27 15.27 -10.96
N GLU A 13 -8.22 15.70 -11.65
CA GLU A 13 -6.84 15.37 -11.29
C GLU A 13 -6.48 15.91 -9.90
N ARG A 14 -6.89 17.14 -9.58
CA ARG A 14 -6.68 17.72 -8.25
C ARG A 14 -7.42 16.96 -7.16
N GLU A 15 -8.67 16.57 -7.41
CA GLU A 15 -9.47 15.76 -6.49
C GLU A 15 -8.87 14.36 -6.28
N GLU A 16 -8.36 13.74 -7.33
CA GLU A 16 -7.63 12.47 -7.23
C GLU A 16 -6.36 12.60 -6.39
N ARG A 17 -5.54 13.62 -6.63
CA ARG A 17 -4.35 13.89 -5.82
C ARG A 17 -4.71 14.12 -4.35
N GLN A 18 -5.77 14.88 -4.08
CA GLN A 18 -6.21 15.14 -2.70
C GLN A 18 -6.62 13.83 -2.02
N ARG A 19 -7.43 13.00 -2.69
CA ARG A 19 -7.82 11.69 -2.16
C ARG A 19 -6.62 10.79 -1.88
N THR A 20 -5.64 10.77 -2.77
CA THR A 20 -4.40 10.01 -2.53
C THR A 20 -3.66 10.52 -1.30
N GLN A 21 -3.53 11.83 -1.13
CA GLN A 21 -2.86 12.43 0.04
C GLN A 21 -3.62 12.17 1.35
N ASP A 22 -4.94 12.23 1.32
CA ASP A 22 -5.77 11.96 2.49
C ASP A 22 -5.66 10.49 2.90
N LEU A 23 -5.67 9.57 1.93
CA LEU A 23 -5.45 8.15 2.17
C LEU A 23 -4.03 7.87 2.69
N GLU A 24 -3.02 8.49 2.09
CA GLU A 24 -1.62 8.38 2.52
C GLU A 24 -1.47 8.81 3.99
N ARG A 25 -2.09 9.93 4.37
CA ARG A 25 -2.10 10.41 5.75
C ARG A 25 -2.87 9.48 6.68
N TYR A 26 -4.01 8.96 6.24
CA TYR A 26 -4.78 8.01 7.03
C TYR A 26 -3.95 6.75 7.33
N VAL A 27 -3.35 6.14 6.31
CA VAL A 27 -2.51 4.95 6.49
C VAL A 27 -1.34 5.25 7.42
N ALA A 28 -0.65 6.39 7.23
CA ALA A 28 0.50 6.77 8.05
C ALA A 28 0.18 6.97 9.54
N THR A 29 -1.09 7.20 9.89
CA THR A 29 -1.49 7.56 11.27
C THR A 29 -2.42 6.54 11.92
N GLN A 30 -3.16 5.74 11.15
CA GLN A 30 -4.21 4.85 11.64
C GLN A 30 -3.95 3.37 11.31
N CYS A 31 -3.13 3.05 10.32
CA CYS A 31 -2.85 1.66 9.95
C CYS A 31 -1.57 1.17 10.63
N ASN A 32 -1.74 0.51 11.77
CA ASN A 32 -0.66 -0.10 12.55
C ASN A 32 -1.17 -1.37 13.25
N PHE A 33 -0.26 -2.20 13.78
CA PHE A 33 -0.60 -3.47 14.41
C PHE A 33 -1.31 -3.36 15.77
N HIS A 34 -1.45 -2.15 16.36
CA HIS A 34 -2.30 -1.96 17.54
C HIS A 34 -3.78 -1.78 17.17
N GLN A 35 -4.07 -1.46 15.90
CA GLN A 35 -5.41 -1.30 15.34
C GLN A 35 -5.52 -2.05 14.00
N PRO A 36 -5.34 -3.39 14.01
CA PRO A 36 -5.33 -4.20 12.79
C PRO A 36 -6.62 -4.08 11.98
N GLU A 37 -7.75 -3.73 12.60
CA GLU A 37 -9.03 -3.49 11.94
C GLU A 37 -8.98 -2.38 10.88
N ASN A 38 -8.11 -1.38 11.05
CA ASN A 38 -7.94 -0.30 10.05
C ASN A 38 -7.21 -0.80 8.80
N ILE A 39 -6.29 -1.77 8.96
CA ILE A 39 -5.63 -2.43 7.84
C ILE A 39 -6.63 -3.37 7.16
N ASP A 40 -7.34 -4.17 7.96
CA ASP A 40 -8.33 -5.14 7.47
C ASP A 40 -9.45 -4.49 6.64
N ALA A 41 -9.99 -3.36 7.10
CA ALA A 41 -11.01 -2.61 6.39
C ALA A 41 -10.53 -2.08 5.02
N LEU A 42 -9.25 -1.70 4.91
CA LEU A 42 -8.67 -1.27 3.63
C LEU A 42 -8.38 -2.45 2.70
N VAL A 43 -8.03 -3.62 3.25
CA VAL A 43 -7.87 -4.86 2.49
C VAL A 43 -9.21 -5.30 1.90
N ASP A 44 -10.30 -5.25 2.69
CA ASP A 44 -11.66 -5.59 2.23
C ASP A 44 -12.18 -4.67 1.13
N GLY A 45 -11.78 -3.40 1.15
CA GLY A 45 -12.14 -2.43 0.12
C GLY A 45 -11.33 -2.52 -1.17
N LYS A 46 -10.23 -3.30 -1.20
CA LYS A 46 -9.30 -3.32 -2.33
C LYS A 46 -9.68 -4.39 -3.34
N MET A 47 -9.96 -3.95 -4.57
CA MET A 47 -10.06 -4.83 -5.74
C MET A 47 -8.70 -4.91 -6.43
N ILE A 48 -8.13 -6.10 -6.55
CA ILE A 48 -6.85 -6.30 -7.26
C ILE A 48 -7.10 -6.36 -8.77
N GLU A 49 -6.37 -5.56 -9.54
CA GLU A 49 -6.32 -5.65 -11.00
C GLU A 49 -5.06 -6.41 -11.46
N VAL A 50 -5.08 -6.94 -12.69
CA VAL A 50 -3.93 -7.65 -13.30
C VAL A 50 -2.63 -6.82 -13.25
N LYS A 51 -2.74 -5.49 -13.39
CA LYS A 51 -1.60 -4.57 -13.31
C LYS A 51 -0.93 -4.60 -11.93
N ASP A 52 -1.70 -4.80 -10.87
CA ASP A 52 -1.20 -4.78 -9.49
C ASP A 52 -0.37 -6.04 -9.22
N HIS A 53 -0.81 -7.20 -9.74
CA HIS A 53 0.00 -8.43 -9.69
C HIS A 53 1.33 -8.28 -10.43
N THR A 54 1.33 -7.63 -11.59
CA THR A 54 2.55 -7.42 -12.39
C THR A 54 3.54 -6.52 -11.64
N LEU A 55 3.06 -5.42 -11.06
CA LEU A 55 3.86 -4.53 -10.22
C LEU A 55 4.39 -5.24 -8.97
N PHE A 56 3.55 -6.06 -8.35
CA PHE A 56 3.90 -6.85 -7.17
C PHE A 56 5.04 -7.84 -7.46
N LEU A 57 4.92 -8.64 -8.53
CA LEU A 57 5.98 -9.57 -8.93
C LEU A 57 7.28 -8.84 -9.30
N GLY A 58 7.18 -7.72 -10.01
CA GLY A 58 8.34 -6.88 -10.31
C GLY A 58 9.04 -6.37 -9.04
N PHE A 59 8.26 -5.98 -8.02
CA PHE A 59 8.80 -5.56 -6.74
C PHE A 59 9.47 -6.69 -5.98
N LEU A 60 8.88 -7.89 -5.94
CA LEU A 60 9.51 -9.06 -5.32
C LEU A 60 10.86 -9.39 -5.95
N SER A 61 10.99 -9.23 -7.27
CA SER A 61 12.29 -9.36 -7.96
C SER A 61 13.32 -8.34 -7.44
N ILE A 62 12.91 -7.08 -7.24
CA ILE A 62 13.78 -6.02 -6.70
C ILE A 62 14.21 -6.33 -5.27
N LEU A 63 13.29 -6.82 -4.43
CA LEU A 63 13.60 -7.21 -3.06
C LEU A 63 14.61 -8.36 -3.01
N ASN A 64 14.42 -9.37 -3.86
CA ASN A 64 15.34 -10.49 -3.98
C ASN A 64 16.75 -10.03 -4.38
N ASP A 65 16.88 -9.13 -5.36
CA ASP A 65 18.18 -8.57 -5.78
C ASP A 65 18.86 -7.78 -4.63
N LYS A 66 18.05 -7.07 -3.83
CA LYS A 66 18.51 -6.35 -2.65
C LYS A 66 18.71 -7.23 -1.42
N LYS A 67 18.38 -8.53 -1.49
CA LYS A 67 18.38 -9.48 -0.37
C LYS A 67 17.55 -9.00 0.83
N ILE A 68 16.40 -8.39 0.54
CA ILE A 68 15.42 -7.97 1.53
C ILE A 68 14.33 -9.03 1.59
N ASP A 69 14.00 -9.49 2.79
CA ASP A 69 12.84 -10.36 2.99
C ASP A 69 11.55 -9.55 2.73
N PRO A 70 10.65 -10.00 1.82
CA PRO A 70 9.37 -9.36 1.60
C PRO A 70 8.53 -9.20 2.88
N LEU A 71 8.57 -10.19 3.79
CA LEU A 71 7.77 -10.14 5.00
C LEU A 71 8.20 -8.99 5.91
N ASP A 72 9.52 -8.86 6.12
CA ASP A 72 10.10 -7.81 6.96
C ASP A 72 9.72 -6.42 6.45
N ILE A 73 9.90 -6.16 5.15
CA ILE A 73 9.60 -4.82 4.59
C ILE A 73 8.10 -4.52 4.61
N PHE A 74 7.23 -5.51 4.41
CA PHE A 74 5.78 -5.29 4.49
C PHE A 74 5.31 -5.08 5.93
N GLN A 75 5.94 -5.70 6.94
CA GLN A 75 5.67 -5.39 8.34
C GLN A 75 6.18 -4.00 8.72
N ASP A 76 7.35 -3.61 8.22
CA ASP A 76 7.96 -2.32 8.51
C ASP A 76 7.15 -1.14 7.96
N VAL A 77 6.37 -1.34 6.88
CA VAL A 77 5.43 -0.35 6.37
C VAL A 77 4.42 0.11 7.44
N PHE A 78 3.97 -0.80 8.31
CA PHE A 78 2.98 -0.55 9.36
C PHE A 78 3.59 -0.31 10.74
N THR A 79 4.90 -0.52 10.87
CA THR A 79 5.62 -0.41 12.14
C THR A 79 6.45 0.88 12.22
N LEU A 80 7.08 1.27 11.11
CA LEU A 80 7.97 2.42 11.06
C LEU A 80 7.23 3.67 10.60
N ALA A 81 7.63 4.83 11.15
CA ALA A 81 7.19 6.11 10.60
C ALA A 81 7.70 6.27 9.16
N PRO A 82 6.94 6.90 8.23
CA PRO A 82 7.29 6.97 6.81
C PRO A 82 8.72 7.44 6.54
N ALA A 83 9.15 8.52 7.20
CA ALA A 83 10.50 9.06 7.03
C ALA A 83 11.61 8.07 7.47
N HIS A 84 11.36 7.29 8.52
CA HIS A 84 12.29 6.28 8.99
C HIS A 84 12.34 5.08 8.02
N PHE A 85 11.18 4.64 7.53
CA PHE A 85 11.09 3.62 6.49
C PHE A 85 11.87 4.02 5.23
N GLU A 86 11.67 5.24 4.71
CA GLU A 86 12.36 5.71 3.50
C GLU A 86 13.88 5.75 3.72
N MET A 87 14.34 6.11 4.92
CA MET A 87 15.76 6.12 5.27
C MET A 87 16.35 4.72 5.33
N SER A 88 15.63 3.75 5.92
CA SER A 88 16.10 2.37 6.09
C SER A 88 16.18 1.61 4.76
N TYR A 89 15.18 1.75 3.90
CA TYR A 89 15.06 0.97 2.66
C TYR A 89 15.49 1.71 1.40
N ASN A 90 15.65 3.04 1.45
CA ASN A 90 15.84 3.90 0.28
C ASN A 90 14.75 3.65 -0.78
N MET A 91 13.50 3.61 -0.33
CA MET A 91 12.29 3.38 -1.13
C MET A 91 11.20 4.36 -0.72
N LYS A 92 10.30 4.68 -1.65
CA LYS A 92 9.14 5.52 -1.34
C LYS A 92 8.12 4.76 -0.52
N TRP A 93 7.90 5.18 0.72
CA TRP A 93 7.05 4.49 1.69
C TRP A 93 5.67 4.24 1.10
N TRP A 94 5.04 5.29 0.55
CA TRP A 94 3.70 5.18 -0.02
C TRP A 94 3.61 4.20 -1.20
N SER A 95 4.66 4.06 -2.00
CA SER A 95 4.69 3.07 -3.08
C SER A 95 4.75 1.64 -2.52
N VAL A 96 5.52 1.41 -1.45
CA VAL A 96 5.60 0.10 -0.81
C VAL A 96 4.31 -0.24 -0.06
N VAL A 97 3.64 0.74 0.54
CA VAL A 97 2.30 0.57 1.13
C VAL A 97 1.31 -0.03 0.13
N GLN A 98 1.26 0.49 -1.10
CA GLN A 98 0.35 -0.03 -2.11
C GLN A 98 0.61 -1.51 -2.42
N LEU A 99 1.89 -1.90 -2.43
CA LEU A 99 2.33 -3.28 -2.67
C LEU A 99 2.08 -4.19 -1.46
N ALA A 100 2.23 -3.66 -0.24
CA ALA A 100 1.86 -4.35 1.00
C ALA A 100 0.36 -4.65 1.02
N PHE A 101 -0.49 -3.71 0.61
CA PHE A 101 -1.93 -3.97 0.49
C PHE A 101 -2.26 -4.99 -0.61
N THR A 102 -1.53 -4.99 -1.74
CA THR A 102 -1.69 -6.05 -2.75
C THR A 102 -1.30 -7.42 -2.17
N PHE A 103 -0.19 -7.51 -1.44
CA PHE A 103 0.21 -8.72 -0.73
C PHE A 103 -0.86 -9.19 0.26
N LEU A 104 -1.37 -8.28 1.10
CA LEU A 104 -2.38 -8.60 2.11
C LEU A 104 -3.70 -9.07 1.51
N THR A 105 -4.16 -8.45 0.42
CA THR A 105 -5.37 -8.92 -0.27
C THR A 105 -5.16 -10.31 -0.87
N ILE A 106 -4.01 -10.59 -1.49
CA ILE A 106 -3.68 -11.94 -1.98
C ILE A 106 -3.65 -12.94 -0.81
N LEU A 107 -3.02 -12.56 0.31
CA LEU A 107 -2.89 -13.41 1.48
C LEU A 107 -4.25 -13.71 2.11
N LYS A 108 -5.13 -12.72 2.25
CA LYS A 108 -6.49 -12.89 2.79
C LYS A 108 -7.33 -13.84 1.93
N GLU A 109 -7.20 -13.76 0.61
CA GLU A 109 -7.94 -14.61 -0.33
C GLU A 109 -7.44 -16.05 -0.38
N ASN A 110 -6.13 -16.26 -0.27
CA ASN A 110 -5.51 -17.57 -0.54
C ASN A 110 -5.06 -18.30 0.73
N GLU A 111 -4.64 -17.58 1.77
CA GLU A 111 -4.18 -18.12 3.06
C GLU A 111 -4.71 -17.31 4.26
N PRO A 112 -6.02 -17.40 4.56
CA PRO A 112 -6.65 -16.56 5.59
C PRO A 112 -6.05 -16.69 7.00
N HIS A 113 -5.50 -17.86 7.33
CA HIS A 113 -4.82 -18.09 8.61
C HIS A 113 -3.50 -17.31 8.69
N THR A 114 -2.67 -17.40 7.65
CA THR A 114 -1.43 -16.61 7.54
C THR A 114 -1.71 -15.11 7.57
N TYR A 115 -2.82 -14.69 6.95
CA TYR A 115 -3.28 -13.30 7.03
C TYR A 115 -3.65 -12.86 8.45
N ALA A 116 -4.40 -13.67 9.18
CA ALA A 116 -4.74 -13.38 10.58
C ALA A 116 -3.48 -13.31 11.45
N ASP A 117 -2.55 -14.26 11.27
CA ASP A 117 -1.25 -14.27 11.97
C ASP A 117 -0.43 -13.01 11.65
N PHE A 118 -0.42 -12.56 10.39
CA PHE A 118 0.27 -11.33 9.99
C PHE A 118 -0.28 -10.10 10.73
N LEU A 119 -1.60 -9.99 10.89
CA LEU A 119 -2.25 -8.87 11.56
C LEU A 119 -2.34 -9.01 13.09
N GLY A 120 -2.11 -10.21 13.63
CA GLY A 120 -2.31 -10.51 15.05
C GLY A 120 -3.79 -10.58 15.45
N LEU A 121 -4.66 -11.08 14.55
CA LEU A 121 -6.11 -11.23 14.72
C LEU A 121 -6.52 -12.62 15.21
#